data_AF-A0A0C4YBE1-F1
#
_entry.id   AF-A0A0C4YBE1-F1
#
_cell.length_a   1.000
_cell.length_b   1.000
_cell.length_c   1.000
_cell.angle_alpha   90.00
_cell.angle_beta   90.00
_cell.angle_gamma   90.00
#
_symmetry.space_group_name_H-M   'P 1'
#
loop_
_entity.id
_entity.type
_entity.pdbx_description
1 polymer ?
#
loop_
_entity_poly.entity_id
_entity_poly.type
_entity_poly.pdbx_seq_one_letter_code
_entity_poly.pdbx_strand_id
1 'polypeptide(L)'
;MAPIDVHGAPSDFLASASANARQLFLNREASQLEFHRRVLAEAENHDIPLLEQLRILCIFSSNLDEFFEIRVAGLKEKIKLQAPAITGQNGLDVQQIYALVSARTHKLVAEQYRLS
;
A
#
# COMPACT_ATOMS: atom_id res chain seq x y z
N MET A 1 30.76 27.38 9.04
CA MET A 1 31.33 26.29 9.86
C MET A 1 30.19 25.31 10.17
N ALA A 2 30.05 24.21 9.42
CA ALA A 2 29.01 23.21 9.67
C ALA A 2 29.47 22.25 10.79
N PRO A 3 28.57 21.78 11.68
CA PRO A 3 28.97 20.94 12.80
C PRO A 3 29.38 19.55 12.30
N ILE A 4 30.46 19.02 12.88
CA ILE A 4 31.03 17.69 12.59
C ILE A 4 30.49 16.74 13.65
N ASP A 5 29.74 15.72 13.24
CA ASP A 5 29.37 14.61 14.12
C ASP A 5 30.53 13.62 14.33
N VAL A 6 30.52 12.97 15.48
CA VAL A 6 31.61 12.19 16.13
C VAL A 6 32.23 11.01 15.34
N HIS A 7 31.84 10.77 14.08
CA HIS A 7 32.31 9.65 13.26
C HIS A 7 32.78 10.01 11.84
N GLY A 8 32.95 11.29 11.49
CA GLY A 8 33.69 11.69 10.28
C GLY A 8 33.05 11.32 8.93
N ALA A 9 31.83 10.77 8.90
CA ALA A 9 31.03 10.69 7.69
C ALA A 9 30.35 12.05 7.44
N PRO A 10 30.40 12.63 6.23
CA PRO A 10 29.65 13.83 5.92
C PRO A 10 28.15 13.57 6.17
N SER A 11 27.50 14.42 6.97
CA SER A 11 26.09 14.31 7.39
C SER A 11 25.14 14.05 6.21
N ASP A 12 25.47 14.61 5.05
CA ASP A 12 24.74 14.46 3.78
C ASP A 12 24.73 13.01 3.24
N PHE A 13 25.77 12.22 3.52
CA PHE A 13 25.86 10.84 3.04
C PHE A 13 24.86 9.92 3.77
N LEU A 14 24.76 10.05 5.09
CA LEU A 14 23.78 9.30 5.90
C LEU A 14 22.34 9.72 5.58
N ALA A 15 22.11 11.01 5.33
CA ALA A 15 20.81 11.53 4.92
C ALA A 15 20.38 10.99 3.53
N SER A 16 21.29 10.96 2.54
CA SER A 16 20.98 10.44 1.21
C SER A 16 20.78 8.92 1.19
N ALA A 17 21.56 8.17 1.98
CA ALA A 17 21.41 6.73 2.11
C ALA A 17 20.06 6.36 2.76
N SER A 18 19.63 7.11 3.79
CA SER A 18 18.31 6.96 4.41
C SER A 18 17.16 7.34 3.48
N ALA A 19 17.32 8.37 2.65
CA ALA A 19 16.34 8.75 1.63
C ALA A 19 16.20 7.68 0.53
N ASN A 20 17.32 7.12 0.06
CA ASN A 20 17.32 6.00 -0.89
C ASN A 20 16.70 4.74 -0.27
N ALA A 21 17.03 4.40 0.97
CA ALA A 21 16.42 3.27 1.67
C ALA A 21 14.90 3.43 1.79
N ARG A 22 14.42 4.64 2.07
CA ARG A 22 12.99 4.98 2.11
C ARG A 22 12.30 4.75 0.76
N GLN A 23 12.90 5.19 -0.34
CA GLN A 23 12.35 4.95 -1.68
C GLN A 23 12.23 3.48 -2.07
N LEU A 24 13.01 2.57 -1.45
CA LEU A 24 13.01 1.15 -1.76
C LEU A 24 11.86 0.35 -1.13
N PHE A 25 11.24 0.82 -0.05
CA PHE A 25 10.16 0.09 0.62
C PHE A 25 8.79 0.55 0.12
N LEU A 26 7.85 -0.38 -0.09
CA LEU A 26 6.45 -0.05 -0.40
C LEU A 26 5.69 0.35 0.87
N ASN A 27 4.82 1.36 0.77
CA ASN A 27 3.90 1.71 1.84
C ASN A 27 3.04 0.48 2.18
N ARG A 28 2.76 0.29 3.46
CA ARG A 28 2.08 -0.92 3.96
C ARG A 28 0.72 -1.14 3.28
N GLU A 29 -0.03 -0.08 3.01
CA GLU A 29 -1.30 -0.11 2.30
C GLU A 29 -1.13 -0.53 0.84
N ALA A 30 -0.11 -0.01 0.15
CA ALA A 30 0.19 -0.40 -1.23
C ALA A 30 0.61 -1.89 -1.30
N SER A 31 1.40 -2.37 -0.35
CA SER A 31 1.78 -3.78 -0.25
C SER A 31 0.58 -4.71 -0.06
N GLN A 32 -0.41 -4.31 0.75
CA GLN A 32 -1.65 -5.08 0.91
C GLN A 32 -2.47 -5.11 -0.37
N LEU A 33 -2.53 -4.01 -1.13
CA LEU A 33 -3.22 -3.99 -2.42
C LEU A 33 -2.51 -4.86 -3.48
N GLU A 34 -1.18 -4.93 -3.48
CA GLU A 34 -0.46 -5.87 -4.36
C GLU A 34 -0.70 -7.33 -3.97
N PHE A 35 -0.83 -7.62 -2.68
CA PHE A 35 -1.25 -8.94 -2.23
C PHE A 35 -2.67 -9.27 -2.72
N HIS A 36 -3.63 -8.37 -2.53
CA HIS A 36 -5.00 -8.52 -3.05
C HIS A 36 -5.02 -8.76 -4.55
N ARG A 37 -4.22 -8.02 -5.33
CA ARG A 37 -4.07 -8.22 -6.77
C ARG A 37 -3.63 -9.64 -7.12
N ARG A 38 -2.71 -10.22 -6.36
CA ARG A 38 -2.23 -11.59 -6.59
C ARG A 38 -3.31 -12.62 -6.25
N VAL A 39 -4.05 -12.43 -5.16
CA VAL A 39 -5.19 -13.30 -4.81
C VAL A 39 -6.24 -13.26 -5.91
N LEU A 40 -6.55 -12.08 -6.45
CA LEU A 40 -7.51 -11.96 -7.55
C LEU A 40 -7.02 -12.63 -8.83
N ALA A 41 -5.73 -12.53 -9.15
CA ALA A 41 -5.14 -13.20 -10.32
C ALA A 41 -5.26 -14.74 -10.26
N GLU A 42 -5.29 -15.35 -9.06
CA GLU A 42 -5.57 -16.78 -8.94
C GLU A 42 -7.00 -17.12 -9.36
N ALA A 43 -7.98 -16.23 -9.10
CA ALA A 43 -9.36 -16.44 -9.55
C ALA A 43 -9.52 -16.36 -11.08
N GLU A 44 -8.57 -15.76 -11.80
CA GLU A 44 -8.56 -15.69 -13.27
C GLU A 44 -8.10 -17.00 -13.93
N ASN A 45 -7.52 -17.92 -13.15
CA ASN A 45 -6.95 -19.14 -13.69
C ASN A 45 -8.06 -20.15 -14.07
N HIS A 46 -8.25 -20.36 -15.38
CA HIS A 46 -9.23 -21.30 -15.91
C HIS A 46 -8.93 -22.78 -15.61
N ASP A 47 -7.72 -23.12 -15.16
CA ASP A 47 -7.38 -24.47 -14.70
C ASP A 47 -7.95 -24.79 -13.30
N ILE A 48 -8.44 -23.77 -12.57
CA ILE A 48 -9.07 -23.92 -11.25
C ILE A 48 -10.56 -24.20 -11.43
N PRO A 49 -11.17 -25.19 -10.72
CA PRO A 49 -12.61 -25.44 -10.78
C PRO A 49 -13.45 -24.20 -10.44
N LEU A 50 -14.58 -24.00 -11.12
CA LEU A 50 -15.42 -22.79 -10.97
C LEU A 50 -15.82 -22.48 -9.51
N LEU A 51 -16.13 -23.50 -8.72
CA LEU A 51 -16.50 -23.30 -7.30
C LEU A 51 -15.31 -22.77 -6.48
N GLU A 52 -14.09 -23.18 -6.83
CA GLU A 52 -12.88 -22.71 -6.17
C GLU A 52 -12.54 -21.27 -6.59
N GLN A 53 -12.74 -20.91 -7.87
CA GLN A 53 -12.66 -19.51 -8.32
C GLN A 53 -13.64 -18.61 -7.53
N LEU A 54 -14.90 -19.05 -7.39
CA LEU A 54 -15.90 -18.33 -6.60
C LEU A 54 -15.48 -18.20 -5.13
N ARG A 55 -14.90 -19.26 -4.55
CA ARG A 55 -14.38 -19.23 -3.18
C ARG A 55 -13.27 -18.18 -3.03
N ILE A 56 -12.35 -18.10 -3.98
CA ILE A 56 -11.29 -17.09 -3.99
C ILE A 56 -11.88 -15.68 -4.07
N LEU A 57 -12.88 -15.44 -4.93
CA LEU A 57 -13.57 -14.14 -5.05
C LEU A 57 -14.27 -13.72 -3.75
N CYS A 58 -14.89 -14.67 -3.05
CA CYS A 58 -15.49 -14.42 -1.73
C CYS A 58 -14.44 -14.05 -0.69
N ILE A 59 -13.33 -14.79 -0.62
CA ILE A 59 -12.21 -14.50 0.29
C ILE A 59 -11.61 -13.12 -0.01
N PHE A 60 -11.40 -12.81 -1.29
CA PHE A 60 -10.92 -11.50 -1.73
C PHE A 60 -11.85 -10.38 -1.25
N SER A 61 -13.18 -10.55 -1.40
CA SER A 61 -14.17 -9.55 -0.98
C SER A 61 -14.12 -9.31 0.52
N SER A 62 -14.11 -10.38 1.33
CA SER A 62 -14.01 -10.26 2.79
C SER A 62 -12.71 -9.59 3.25
N ASN A 63 -11.58 -9.91 2.61
CA ASN A 63 -10.30 -9.26 2.89
C ASN A 63 -10.32 -7.76 2.51
N LEU A 64 -11.02 -7.42 1.44
CA LEU A 64 -11.15 -6.04 1.00
C LEU A 64 -12.01 -5.23 1.99
N ASP A 65 -13.09 -5.82 2.53
CA ASP A 65 -13.90 -5.19 3.58
C ASP A 65 -13.06 -4.88 4.83
N GLU A 66 -12.29 -5.85 5.35
CA GLU A 66 -11.38 -5.63 6.49
C GLU A 66 -10.34 -4.53 6.19
N PHE A 67 -9.81 -4.51 4.97
CA PHE A 67 -8.90 -3.44 4.54
C PHE A 67 -9.55 -2.05 4.61
N PHE A 68 -10.82 -1.91 4.24
CA PHE A 68 -11.53 -0.64 4.37
C PHE A 68 -11.77 -0.26 5.82
N GLU A 69 -12.25 -1.21 6.63
CA GLU A 69 -12.57 -0.98 8.04
C GLU A 69 -11.36 -0.57 8.86
N ILE A 70 -10.20 -1.19 8.60
CA ILE A 70 -8.99 -0.95 9.40
C ILE A 70 -8.11 0.10 8.73
N ARG A 71 -7.75 -0.09 7.45
CA ARG A 71 -6.69 0.69 6.81
C ARG A 71 -7.17 2.01 6.24
N VAL A 72 -8.26 1.98 5.49
CA VAL A 72 -8.80 3.20 4.88
C VAL A 72 -9.36 4.12 5.96
N ALA A 73 -10.00 3.57 7.00
CA ALA A 73 -10.40 4.34 8.18
C ALA A 73 -9.20 5.02 8.86
N GLY A 74 -8.11 4.28 9.11
CA GLY A 74 -6.89 4.85 9.70
C GLY A 74 -6.22 5.91 8.84
N LEU A 75 -6.25 5.79 7.51
CA LEU A 75 -5.77 6.85 6.60
C LEU A 75 -6.64 8.10 6.70
N LYS A 76 -7.97 7.95 6.72
CA LYS A 76 -8.91 9.08 6.87
C LYS A 76 -8.74 9.80 8.20
N GLU A 77 -8.48 9.07 9.28
CA GLU A 77 -8.21 9.65 10.59
C GLU A 77 -6.91 10.48 10.58
N LYS A 78 -5.82 9.93 10.03
CA LYS A 78 -4.55 10.66 9.86
C LYS A 78 -4.70 11.93 9.03
N ILE A 79 -5.51 11.86 7.97
CA ILE A 79 -5.88 13.03 7.15
C ILE A 79 -6.61 14.08 8.01
N LYS A 80 -7.62 13.66 8.79
CA LYS A 80 -8.40 14.56 9.65
C LYS A 80 -7.54 15.24 10.71
N LEU A 81 -6.55 14.54 11.25
CA LEU A 81 -5.62 15.06 12.26
C LEU A 81 -4.47 15.88 11.67
N GLN A 82 -4.42 16.08 10.34
CA GLN A 82 -3.32 16.77 9.65
C GLN A 82 -1.94 16.21 10.03
N ALA A 83 -1.84 14.88 10.16
CA ALA A 83 -0.62 14.22 10.56
C ALA A 83 0.55 14.61 9.61
N PRO A 84 1.75 14.89 10.15
CA PRO A 84 2.86 15.41 9.36
C PRO A 84 3.23 14.47 8.20
N ALA A 85 3.60 15.09 7.06
CA ALA A 85 3.87 14.43 5.77
C ALA A 85 4.94 13.32 5.83
N ILE A 86 5.76 13.28 6.88
CA ILE A 86 6.82 12.30 7.08
C ILE A 86 6.25 11.02 7.71
N THR A 87 5.37 10.31 6.99
CA THR A 87 4.77 9.06 7.50
C THR A 87 4.89 7.88 6.53
N GLY A 88 5.13 8.12 5.23
CA GLY A 88 5.34 7.06 4.26
C GLY A 88 6.79 6.58 4.21
N GLN A 89 7.00 5.26 4.20
CA GLN A 89 8.33 4.68 3.98
C GLN A 89 8.92 5.20 2.66
N ASN A 90 8.07 5.47 1.66
CA ASN A 90 8.40 5.94 0.31
C ASN A 90 8.54 7.46 0.17
N GLY A 91 8.36 8.24 1.24
CA GLY A 91 8.30 9.71 1.17
C GLY A 91 6.99 10.30 0.63
N LEU A 92 5.95 9.49 0.44
CA LEU A 92 4.60 9.98 0.12
C LEU A 92 3.90 10.53 1.38
N ASP A 93 3.16 11.62 1.21
CA ASP A 93 2.27 12.12 2.25
C ASP A 93 0.98 11.28 2.35
N VAL A 94 0.21 11.47 3.43
CA VAL A 94 -1.00 10.69 3.70
C VAL A 94 -2.10 10.88 2.65
N GLN A 95 -2.22 12.07 2.04
CA GLN A 95 -3.19 12.36 0.99
C GLN A 95 -2.83 11.63 -0.29
N GLN A 96 -1.55 11.63 -0.65
CA GLN A 96 -1.01 10.89 -1.80
C GLN A 96 -1.21 9.38 -1.61
N ILE A 97 -0.95 8.85 -0.41
CA ILE A 97 -1.21 7.44 -0.09
C ILE A 97 -2.69 7.13 -0.23
N TYR A 98 -3.57 7.96 0.31
CA TYR A 98 -5.02 7.77 0.22
C TYR A 98 -5.51 7.79 -1.24
N ALA A 99 -5.02 8.73 -2.06
CA ALA A 99 -5.34 8.81 -3.48
C ALA A 99 -4.85 7.57 -4.25
N LEU A 100 -3.61 7.11 -3.96
CA LEU A 100 -3.05 5.89 -4.54
C LEU A 100 -3.90 4.66 -4.18
N VAL A 101 -4.25 4.51 -2.89
CA VAL A 101 -5.09 3.43 -2.40
C VAL A 101 -6.45 3.45 -3.08
N SER A 102 -7.10 4.61 -3.12
CA SER A 102 -8.39 4.78 -3.79
C SER A 102 -8.35 4.37 -5.26
N ALA A 103 -7.37 4.86 -6.02
CA ALA A 103 -7.24 4.53 -7.44
C ALA A 103 -7.00 3.04 -7.69
N ARG A 104 -6.15 2.41 -6.88
CA ARG A 104 -5.83 0.97 -7.00
C ARG A 104 -7.00 0.09 -6.59
N THR A 105 -7.69 0.42 -5.50
CA THR A 105 -8.85 -0.36 -5.05
C THR A 105 -9.97 -0.33 -6.08
N HIS A 106 -10.28 0.82 -6.69
CA HIS A 106 -11.27 0.86 -7.78
C HIS A 106 -10.90 -0.06 -8.95
N LYS A 107 -9.62 -0.15 -9.32
CA LYS A 107 -9.16 -1.08 -10.37
C LYS A 107 -9.38 -2.54 -9.97
N LEU A 108 -9.04 -2.90 -8.74
CA LEU A 108 -9.23 -4.27 -8.25
C LEU A 108 -10.71 -4.67 -8.19
N VAL A 109 -11.57 -3.76 -7.75
CA VAL A 109 -13.03 -4.00 -7.72
C VAL A 109 -13.56 -4.15 -9.15
N ALA A 110 -13.16 -3.29 -10.08
CA ALA A 110 -13.55 -3.41 -11.48
C ALA A 110 -13.10 -4.76 -12.09
N GLU A 111 -11.90 -5.21 -11.73
CA GLU A 111 -11.37 -6.50 -12.16
C GLU A 111 -12.17 -7.67 -11.57
N GLN A 112 -12.52 -7.62 -10.28
CA GLN A 112 -13.39 -8.63 -9.66
C GLN A 112 -14.72 -8.76 -10.40
N TYR A 113 -15.37 -7.64 -10.74
CA TYR A 113 -16.64 -7.63 -11.48
C TYR A 113 -16.52 -8.16 -12.91
N ARG A 114 -15.32 -8.18 -13.49
CA ARG A 114 -15.08 -8.77 -14.82
C ARG A 114 -15.05 -10.30 -14.77
N LEU A 115 -14.74 -10.88 -13.61
CA LEU A 115 -14.58 -12.33 -13.41
C LEU A 115 -15.86 -13.02 -12.93
N SER A 116 -16.76 -12.28 -12.30
CA SER A 116 -18.08 -12.73 -11.83
C SER A 116 -19.16 -12.58 -12.90
#